data_AF-A0A9E6RMB0-F1
#
_entry.id   AF-A0A9E6RMB0-F1
#
_cell.length_a   1.000
_cell.length_b   1.000
_cell.length_c   1.000
_cell.angle_alpha   90.00
_cell.angle_beta   90.00
_cell.angle_gamma   90.00
#
_symmetry.space_group_name_H-M   'P 1'
#
loop_
_entity.id
_entity.type
_entity.pdbx_description
1 polymer ?
#
loop_
_entity_poly.entity_id
_entity_poly.type
_entity_poly.pdbx_seq_one_letter_code
_entity_poly.pdbx_strand_id
1 'polypeptide(L)' 'MTAEDLYRWTSALWVVWFVVLFTGIIIWAFLPKNRERLAQQALIPLREQE' A
#
# COMPACT_ATOMS: atom_id res chain seq x y z
N MET A 1 23.82 15.33 21.14
CA MET A 1 23.42 14.32 20.15
C MET A 1 24.40 14.43 19.01
N THR A 2 25.19 13.38 18.75
CA THR A 2 26.23 13.42 17.72
C THR A 2 25.62 13.24 16.31
N ALA A 3 26.34 13.60 15.26
CA ALA A 3 25.87 13.42 13.88
C ALA A 3 25.61 11.93 13.54
N GLU A 4 26.38 11.03 14.15
CA GLU A 4 26.24 9.57 14.00
C GLU A 4 24.93 9.06 14.61
N ASP A 5 24.57 9.56 15.81
CA ASP A 5 23.30 9.21 16.47
C ASP A 5 22.09 9.63 15.62
N LEU A 6 22.17 10.81 15.00
CA LEU A 6 21.11 11.36 14.17
C LEU A 6 20.92 10.53 12.89
N TYR A 7 22.03 10.10 12.27
CA TYR A 7 22.00 9.23 11.09
C TYR A 7 21.42 7.84 11.42
N ARG A 8 21.80 7.27 12.56
CA ARG A 8 21.28 5.98 13.03
C ARG A 8 19.77 6.04 13.30
N TRP A 9 19.28 7.11 13.91
CA TRP A 9 17.85 7.30 14.14
C TRP A 9 17.07 7.53 12.85
N THR A 10 17.61 8.35 11.94
CA THR A 10 16.95 8.66 10.65
C THR A 10 16.85 7.42 9.78
N SER A 11 17.92 6.63 9.67
CA SER A 11 17.91 5.39 8.89
C SER A 11 16.94 4.34 9.44
N ALA A 12 16.87 4.18 10.77
CA ALA A 12 15.89 3.30 11.40
C ALA A 12 14.45 3.76 11.14
N LEU A 13 14.18 5.06 11.28
CA LEU A 13 12.87 5.66 11.02
C LEU A 13 12.47 5.52 9.55
N TRP A 14 13.43 5.66 8.63
CA TRP A 14 13.23 5.45 7.19
C TRP A 14 12.73 4.03 6.90
N VAL A 15 13.42 3.01 7.42
CA VAL A 15 13.04 1.60 7.21
C VAL A 15 11.66 1.29 7.79
N VAL A 16 11.39 1.73 9.03
CA VAL A 16 10.08 1.52 9.68
C VAL A 16 8.98 2.22 8.87
N TRP A 17 9.24 3.42 8.37
CA TRP A 17 8.30 4.15 7.53
C TRP A 17 7.97 3.39 6.24
N PHE A 18 8.96 2.81 5.54
CA PHE A 18 8.71 1.98 4.36
C PHE A 18 7.83 0.75 4.67
N VAL A 19 8.09 0.08 5.79
CA VAL A 19 7.30 -1.09 6.19
C VAL A 19 5.85 -0.69 6.47
N VAL A 20 5.63 0.43 7.18
CA VAL A 20 4.28 0.95 7.45
C VAL A 20 3.58 1.35 6.15
N LEU A 21 4.26 2.04 5.25
CA LEU A 21 3.71 2.48 3.96
C LEU A 21 3.30 1.27 3.11
N PHE A 22 4.19 0.28 3.01
CA PHE A 22 3.93 -0.95 2.24
C PHE A 22 2.78 -1.77 2.85
N THR A 23 2.80 -1.98 4.16
CA THR A 23 1.74 -2.70 4.87
C THR A 23 0.41 -1.96 4.77
N GLY A 24 0.42 -0.63 4.85
CA GLY A 24 -0.76 0.21 4.64
C GLY A 24 -1.36 0.04 3.24
N ILE A 25 -0.52 -0.03 2.20
CA ILE A 25 -0.98 -0.30 0.83
C ILE A 25 -1.60 -1.70 0.72
N ILE A 26 -0.98 -2.73 1.32
CA ILE A 26 -1.54 -4.09 1.32
C ILE A 26 -2.90 -4.11 2.01
N ILE A 27 -3.00 -3.54 3.21
CA ILE A 27 -4.26 -3.48 3.96
C ILE A 27 -5.32 -2.71 3.16
N TRP A 28 -4.94 -1.59 2.55
CA TRP A 28 -5.85 -0.79 1.71
C TRP A 28 -6.32 -1.56 0.48
N ALA A 29 -5.44 -2.31 -0.18
CA ALA A 29 -5.78 -3.16 -1.32
C ALA A 29 -6.69 -4.34 -0.92
N PHE A 30 -6.44 -4.93 0.26
CA PHE A 30 -7.25 -6.03 0.80
C PHE A 30 -8.54 -5.56 1.48
N LEU A 31 -8.75 -4.26 1.69
CA LEU A 31 -9.96 -3.74 2.31
C LEU A 31 -11.17 -3.92 1.36
N PRO A 32 -12.31 -4.47 1.83
CA PRO A 32 -13.48 -4.76 0.99
C PRO A 32 -14.03 -3.54 0.24
N LYS A 33 -13.84 -2.32 0.78
CA LYS A 33 -14.23 -1.04 0.16
C LYS A 33 -13.56 -0.79 -1.20
N ASN A 34 -12.36 -1.36 -1.43
CA ASN A 34 -11.69 -1.32 -2.73
C ASN A 34 -11.95 -2.57 -3.56
N ARG A 35 -12.29 -3.70 -2.92
CA ARG A 35 -12.58 -4.97 -3.62
C ARG A 35 -13.83 -4.85 -4.49
N GLU A 36 -14.89 -4.19 -4.03
CA GLU A 36 -16.08 -3.98 -4.86
C GLU A 36 -15.78 -3.08 -6.07
N ARG A 37 -15.01 -2.01 -5.90
CA ARG A 37 -14.60 -1.14 -7.01
C ARG A 37 -13.71 -1.88 -8.01
N LEU A 38 -12.75 -2.68 -7.52
CA LEU A 38 -11.87 -3.48 -8.37
C LEU A 38 -12.61 -4.64 -9.04
N ALA A 39 -13.59 -5.25 -8.37
CA ALA A 39 -14.46 -6.27 -8.97
C ALA A 39 -15.36 -5.68 -10.06
N GLN A 40 -15.91 -4.48 -9.84
CA GLN A 40 -16.65 -3.73 -10.86
C GLN A 40 -15.77 -3.31 -12.04
N GLN A 41 -14.49 -3.01 -11.82
CA GLN A 41 -13.53 -2.71 -12.90
C GLN A 41 -12.98 -3.96 -13.60
N ALA A 42 -12.95 -5.11 -12.90
CA ALA A 42 -12.56 -6.40 -13.45
C ALA A 42 -13.70 -7.08 -14.23
N LEU A 43 -14.93 -6.59 -14.11
CA LEU A 43 -16.01 -6.86 -15.05
C LEU A 43 -15.66 -6.22 -16.40
N ILE A 44 -14.80 -6.91 -17.15
CA ILE A 44 -14.58 -6.62 -18.57
C ILE A 44 -15.95 -6.71 -19.25
N PRO A 45 -16.39 -5.68 -20.01
CA PRO A 45 -17.65 -5.71 -20.74
C PRO A 45 -17.56 -6.61 -21.99
N LEU A 46 -17.24 -7.89 -21.80
CA LEU A 46 -17.23 -8.95 -22.82
C LEU A 46 -18.41 -9.94 -22.66
N ARG A 47 -19.43 -9.55 -21.91
CA ARG A 47 -20.80 -10.11 -21.92
C ARG A 47 -21.69 -8.88 -22.13
N GLU A 48 -22.36 -8.62 -23.23
CA GLU A 48 -23.00 -9.49 -24.21
C GLU A 48 -22.89 -8.83 -25.59
N GLN A 49 -22.24 -9.49 -26.54
CA GLN A 49 -22.58 -9.36 -27.95
C GLN A 49 -23.13 -10.70 -28.40
N GLU A 50 -24.34 -11.02 -27.93
CA GLU A 50 -25.29 -11.88 -28.67
C GLU A 50 -26.72 -11.58 -28.22
#